data_AF-A0A376ZH65-F1
#
_entry.id   AF-A0A376ZH65-F1
#
_cell.length_a   1.000
_cell.length_b   1.000
_cell.length_c   1.000
_cell.angle_alpha   90.00
_cell.angle_beta   90.00
_cell.angle_gamma   90.00
#
_symmetry.space_group_name_H-M   'P 1'
#
loop_
_entity.id
_entity.type
_entity.pdbx_description
1 polymer ?
#
loop_
_entity_poly.entity_id
_entity_poly.type
_entity_poly.pdbx_seq_one_letter_code
_entity_poly.pdbx_strand_id
1 'polypeptide(L)'
;MINPEDGNTTPLFVAQGNQLFMNDVFLKRLFAVSITSSGNPPTFSLTPEGKLTARNADISGAITANTGTLNNVTINENCVIRGKLSANQIEGDLVKTVGKAFPRNNSYASGTVTVTVYDDQGFDRQIIIPPVLFRGTKHQISTARISSRTGIPPVSCRC
;
A
#
# COMPACT_ATOMS: atom_id res chain seq x y z
N MET A 1 42.53 20.81 23.31
CA MET A 1 43.09 20.64 24.67
C MET A 1 42.68 19.25 25.12
N ILE A 2 43.64 18.34 25.32
CA ILE A 2 43.42 17.03 25.95
C ILE A 2 43.09 17.32 27.42
N ASN A 3 41.95 16.87 27.95
CA ASN A 3 41.73 16.88 29.39
C ASN A 3 42.40 15.62 29.97
N PRO A 4 43.48 15.72 30.76
CA PRO A 4 44.26 14.57 31.19
C PRO A 4 43.64 13.80 32.36
N GLU A 5 42.49 14.22 32.89
CA GLU A 5 41.96 13.74 34.18
C GLU A 5 41.49 12.27 34.16
N ASP A 6 41.22 11.68 32.98
CA ASP A 6 40.71 10.30 32.86
C ASP A 6 41.70 9.30 32.23
N GLY A 7 42.95 9.69 31.95
CA GLY A 7 43.95 8.76 31.39
C GLY A 7 43.66 8.22 29.97
N ASN A 8 42.62 8.71 29.29
CA ASN A 8 42.36 8.43 27.87
C ASN A 8 43.15 9.41 27.01
N THR A 9 44.32 8.99 26.53
CA THR A 9 45.33 9.82 25.85
C THR A 9 45.10 10.00 24.36
N THR A 10 43.92 9.66 23.82
CA THR A 10 43.72 9.74 22.36
C THR A 10 43.38 11.18 21.95
N PRO A 11 44.23 11.88 21.18
CA PRO A 11 43.96 13.25 20.74
C PRO A 11 42.72 13.29 19.84
N LEU A 12 41.90 14.34 20.00
CA LEU A 12 40.67 14.55 19.22
C LEU A 12 40.94 14.69 17.71
N PHE A 13 42.08 15.27 17.34
CA PHE A 13 42.50 15.50 15.96
C PHE A 13 43.97 15.09 15.79
N VAL A 14 44.28 14.33 14.75
CA VAL A 14 45.65 13.97 14.36
C VAL A 14 45.84 14.23 12.88
N ALA A 15 46.84 15.03 12.51
CA ALA A 15 47.21 15.23 11.11
C ALA A 15 48.46 14.42 10.77
N GLN A 16 48.36 13.49 9.84
CA GLN A 16 49.48 12.66 9.38
C GLN A 16 49.27 12.27 7.92
N GLY A 17 50.31 12.41 7.09
CA GLY A 17 50.29 11.92 5.70
C GLY A 17 49.15 12.50 4.85
N ASN A 18 48.93 13.82 4.89
CA ASN A 18 47.81 14.52 4.22
C ASN A 18 46.40 14.08 4.66
N GLN A 19 46.27 13.31 5.74
CA GLN A 19 44.99 12.91 6.32
C GLN A 19 44.80 13.55 7.69
N LEU A 20 43.55 13.90 8.01
CA LEU A 20 43.12 14.35 9.33
C LEU A 20 42.25 13.26 9.94
N PHE A 21 42.71 12.65 11.03
CA PHE A 21 41.97 11.68 11.82
C PHE A 21 41.20 12.42 12.92
N MET A 22 39.95 12.03 13.15
CA MET A 22 39.05 12.60 14.14
C MET A 22 38.57 11.49 15.07
N ASN A 23 38.70 11.68 16.38
CA ASN A 23 38.23 10.73 17.38
C ASN A 23 36.94 11.25 18.03
N ASP A 24 35.80 10.61 17.73
CA ASP A 24 34.48 10.83 18.32
C ASP A 24 34.09 12.33 18.45
N VAL A 25 34.32 13.09 17.37
CA VAL A 25 34.06 14.53 17.32
C VAL A 25 32.60 14.81 16.95
N PHE A 26 31.95 15.71 17.71
CA PHE A 26 30.65 16.27 17.37
C PHE A 26 30.80 17.51 16.46
N LEU A 27 30.25 17.45 15.25
CA LEU A 27 30.27 18.57 14.30
C LEU A 27 28.90 19.24 14.20
N LYS A 28 28.87 20.57 14.32
CA LYS A 28 27.64 21.33 14.08
C LYS A 28 27.22 21.30 12.60
N ARG A 29 28.20 21.38 11.68
CA ARG A 29 28.03 21.30 10.23
C ARG A 29 29.31 20.72 9.61
N LEU A 30 29.17 19.88 8.60
CA LEU A 30 30.27 19.41 7.76
C LEU A 30 30.12 20.01 6.36
N PHE A 31 31.13 20.75 5.90
CA PHE A 31 31.21 21.24 4.53
C PHE A 31 32.30 20.43 3.82
N ALA A 32 31.90 19.59 2.88
CA ALA A 32 32.80 18.73 2.14
C ALA A 32 32.42 18.73 0.67
N VAL A 33 33.42 18.71 -0.21
CA VAL A 33 33.22 18.59 -1.66
C VAL A 33 32.75 17.19 -2.01
N SER A 34 33.23 16.18 -1.28
CA SER A 34 32.77 14.80 -1.36
C SER A 34 32.90 14.11 -0.01
N ILE A 35 32.08 13.07 0.19
CA ILE A 35 32.14 12.18 1.36
C ILE A 35 32.11 10.76 0.84
N THR A 36 33.08 9.92 1.21
CA THR A 36 33.17 8.53 0.73
C THR A 36 33.54 7.62 1.89
N SER A 37 32.76 6.57 2.11
CA SER A 37 33.09 5.52 3.08
C SER A 37 34.32 4.74 2.63
N SER A 38 35.10 4.20 3.57
CA SER A 38 36.36 3.48 3.31
C SER A 38 36.24 2.13 2.58
N GLY A 39 35.03 1.59 2.38
CA GLY A 39 34.82 0.32 1.69
C GLY A 39 35.13 0.36 0.18
N ASN A 40 35.44 -0.80 -0.43
CA ASN A 40 35.62 -0.94 -1.87
C ASN A 40 34.70 -2.06 -2.46
N PRO A 41 33.62 -1.72 -3.20
CA PRO A 41 33.17 -0.36 -3.50
C PRO A 41 32.59 0.33 -2.25
N PRO A 42 32.55 1.67 -2.22
CA PRO A 42 32.02 2.41 -1.07
C PRO A 42 30.58 1.99 -0.73
N THR A 43 30.29 1.81 0.55
CA THR A 43 28.91 1.59 1.03
C THR A 43 28.11 2.89 1.00
N PHE A 44 28.77 4.04 1.14
CA PHE A 44 28.18 5.36 1.07
C PHE A 44 29.10 6.32 0.30
N SER A 45 28.55 7.10 -0.63
CA SER A 45 29.26 8.23 -1.23
C SER A 45 28.34 9.39 -1.59
N LEU A 46 28.84 10.61 -1.40
CA LEU A 46 28.26 11.86 -1.88
C LEU A 46 29.30 12.57 -2.75
N THR A 47 28.96 12.79 -4.01
CA THR A 47 29.85 13.45 -4.99
C THR A 47 29.48 14.93 -5.18
N PRO A 48 30.40 15.76 -5.73
CA PRO A 48 30.17 17.19 -5.90
C PRO A 48 28.94 17.53 -6.77
N GLU A 49 28.62 16.67 -7.74
CA GLU A 49 27.44 16.78 -8.61
C GLU A 49 26.12 16.39 -7.91
N GLY A 50 26.17 16.06 -6.61
CA GLY A 50 25.00 15.75 -5.81
C GLY A 50 24.53 14.30 -5.90
N LYS A 51 25.33 13.39 -6.48
CA LYS A 51 24.99 11.98 -6.52
C LYS A 51 25.23 11.35 -5.14
N LEU A 52 24.15 10.86 -4.55
CA LEU A 52 24.18 10.03 -3.34
C LEU A 52 24.13 8.55 -3.75
N THR A 53 25.12 7.77 -3.34
CA THR A 53 25.12 6.31 -3.45
C THR A 53 25.13 5.71 -2.06
N ALA A 54 24.19 4.81 -1.76
CA ALA A 54 24.14 4.10 -0.48
C ALA A 54 23.78 2.63 -0.72
N ARG A 55 24.49 1.72 -0.05
CA ARG A 55 24.24 0.27 -0.06
C ARG A 55 23.68 -0.14 1.30
N ASN A 56 22.64 -0.98 1.30
CA ASN A 56 21.94 -1.41 2.52
C ASN A 56 21.41 -0.23 3.35
N ALA A 57 20.85 0.78 2.67
CA ALA A 57 20.22 1.91 3.34
C ALA A 57 18.89 1.48 3.97
N ASP A 58 18.72 1.75 5.26
CA ASP A 58 17.45 1.67 5.98
C ASP A 58 16.95 3.10 6.21
N ILE A 59 15.84 3.46 5.57
CA ILE A 59 15.28 4.82 5.59
C ILE A 59 13.90 4.73 6.24
N SER A 60 13.81 5.18 7.49
CA SER A 60 12.57 5.24 8.26
C SER A 60 11.72 6.48 7.94
N GLY A 61 12.30 7.46 7.25
CA GLY A 61 11.66 8.74 6.91
C GLY A 61 11.00 8.73 5.53
N ALA A 62 10.38 9.87 5.19
CA ALA A 62 9.80 10.07 3.87
C ALA A 62 10.87 10.34 2.81
N ILE A 63 10.65 9.80 1.61
CA ILE A 63 11.45 10.09 0.42
C ILE A 63 10.53 10.80 -0.58
N THR A 64 10.92 11.99 -1.02
CA THR A 64 10.23 12.74 -2.07
C THR A 64 11.15 12.85 -3.28
N ALA A 65 10.68 12.38 -4.43
CA ALA A 65 11.41 12.44 -5.69
C ALA A 65 10.46 12.86 -6.81
N ASN A 66 10.93 13.75 -7.69
CA ASN A 66 10.17 14.15 -8.87
C ASN A 66 10.27 13.10 -9.98
N THR A 67 11.38 12.37 -10.03
CA THR A 67 11.68 11.33 -11.01
C THR A 67 12.58 10.28 -10.37
N GLY A 68 12.60 9.08 -10.95
CA GLY A 68 13.47 8.00 -10.50
C GLY A 68 13.11 6.68 -11.14
N THR A 69 13.99 5.70 -10.99
CA THR A 69 13.73 4.31 -11.33
C THR A 69 14.04 3.46 -10.10
N LEU A 70 13.20 2.46 -9.86
CA LEU A 70 13.40 1.51 -8.77
C LEU A 70 13.35 0.11 -9.38
N ASN A 71 14.29 -0.75 -8.96
CA ASN A 71 14.36 -2.13 -9.42
C ASN A 71 14.16 -3.04 -8.21
N ASN A 72 13.39 -4.12 -8.39
CA ASN A 72 13.14 -5.15 -7.37
C ASN A 72 12.58 -4.57 -6.05
N VAL A 73 11.53 -3.77 -6.16
CA VAL A 73 10.85 -3.18 -5.00
C VAL A 73 9.80 -4.14 -4.48
N THR A 74 9.85 -4.41 -3.18
CA THR A 74 8.76 -5.03 -2.43
C THR A 74 8.08 -3.98 -1.58
N ILE A 75 6.74 -3.89 -1.67
CA ILE A 75 5.93 -3.02 -0.82
C ILE A 75 5.18 -3.96 0.15
N ASN A 76 5.58 -3.95 1.42
CA ASN A 76 5.02 -4.85 2.43
C ASN A 76 3.60 -4.48 2.86
N GLU A 77 3.25 -3.20 2.72
CA GLU A 77 1.93 -2.67 3.10
C GLU A 77 1.24 -2.03 1.88
N ASN A 78 0.79 -0.79 2.03
CA ASN A 78 -0.06 -0.12 1.05
C ASN A 78 0.77 0.71 0.07
N CYS A 79 0.41 0.64 -1.21
CA CYS A 79 0.88 1.55 -2.24
C CYS A 79 -0.29 2.39 -2.76
N VAL A 80 -0.12 3.70 -2.87
CA VAL A 80 -1.14 4.60 -3.46
C VAL A 80 -0.56 5.27 -4.69
N ILE A 81 -1.11 4.93 -5.85
CA ILE A 81 -0.76 5.55 -7.13
C ILE A 81 -1.87 6.53 -7.51
N ARG A 82 -1.59 7.82 -7.40
CA ARG A 82 -2.53 8.89 -7.79
C ARG A 82 -2.51 9.19 -9.29
N GLY A 83 -1.48 8.74 -9.99
CA GLY A 83 -1.30 8.89 -11.43
C GLY A 83 -1.69 7.63 -12.21
N LYS A 84 -1.09 7.47 -13.39
CA LYS A 84 -1.26 6.27 -14.23
C LYS A 84 -0.21 5.21 -13.86
N LEU A 85 -0.66 3.98 -13.61
CA LEU A 85 0.20 2.80 -13.56
C LEU A 85 0.26 2.16 -14.95
N SER A 86 1.47 1.93 -15.45
CA SER A 86 1.72 1.17 -16.69
C SER A 86 2.57 -0.03 -16.34
N ALA A 87 2.11 -1.22 -16.68
CA ALA A 87 2.81 -2.47 -16.42
C ALA A 87 2.64 -3.42 -17.61
N ASN A 88 3.70 -4.14 -17.96
CA ASN A 88 3.67 -5.13 -19.03
C ASN A 88 3.15 -6.49 -18.54
N GLN A 89 3.44 -6.82 -17.28
CA GLN A 89 3.02 -8.06 -16.63
C GLN A 89 2.59 -7.74 -15.20
N ILE A 90 1.51 -8.36 -14.77
CA ILE A 90 0.99 -8.29 -13.41
C ILE A 90 0.67 -9.72 -13.01
N GLU A 91 1.28 -10.19 -11.92
CA GLU A 91 0.98 -11.48 -11.33
C GLU A 91 -0.05 -11.28 -10.23
N GLY A 92 -1.25 -11.85 -10.41
CA GLY A 92 -2.39 -11.70 -9.50
C GLY A 92 -3.54 -10.89 -10.10
N ASP A 93 -4.57 -10.67 -9.28
CA ASP A 93 -5.82 -10.05 -9.72
C ASP A 93 -5.81 -8.52 -9.54
N LEU A 94 -6.33 -7.81 -10.54
CA LEU A 94 -6.73 -6.41 -10.41
C LEU A 94 -8.21 -6.33 -10.05
N VAL A 95 -8.53 -6.22 -8.76
CA VAL A 95 -9.92 -6.21 -8.28
C VAL A 95 -10.36 -4.79 -7.91
N LYS A 96 -11.53 -4.38 -8.41
CA LYS A 96 -12.27 -3.21 -7.91
C LYS A 96 -13.56 -3.68 -7.25
N THR A 97 -13.59 -3.66 -5.92
CA THR A 97 -14.78 -4.06 -5.15
C THR A 97 -15.72 -2.87 -4.95
N VAL A 98 -17.00 -3.06 -5.28
CA VAL A 98 -18.07 -2.10 -4.98
C VAL A 98 -19.09 -2.79 -4.08
N GLY A 99 -19.25 -2.30 -2.85
CA GLY A 99 -20.29 -2.75 -1.94
C GLY A 99 -21.48 -1.78 -1.98
N LYS A 100 -22.69 -2.27 -2.27
CA LYS A 100 -23.92 -1.48 -2.19
C LYS A 100 -24.98 -2.26 -1.43
N ALA A 101 -25.58 -1.62 -0.42
CA ALA A 101 -26.69 -2.21 0.32
C ALA A 101 -27.90 -2.43 -0.60
N PHE A 102 -28.59 -3.56 -0.43
CA PHE A 102 -29.80 -3.84 -1.18
C PHE A 102 -30.93 -2.88 -0.75
N PRO A 103 -31.72 -2.32 -1.68
CA PRO A 103 -32.79 -1.38 -1.36
C PRO A 103 -33.80 -1.99 -0.38
N ARG A 104 -34.32 -1.17 0.54
CA ARG A 104 -35.28 -1.59 1.56
C ARG A 104 -36.52 -0.72 1.52
N ASN A 105 -37.70 -1.35 1.53
CA ASN A 105 -38.98 -0.64 1.69
C ASN A 105 -39.51 -0.93 3.10
N ASN A 106 -39.38 0.07 3.98
CA ASN A 106 -39.65 0.00 5.42
C ASN A 106 -38.98 -1.19 6.11
N SER A 107 -39.67 -2.33 6.18
CA SER A 107 -39.26 -3.51 6.94
C SER A 107 -38.53 -4.58 6.12
N TYR A 108 -38.68 -4.59 4.79
CA TYR A 108 -38.21 -5.70 3.95
C TYR A 108 -37.31 -5.22 2.79
N ALA A 109 -36.33 -6.05 2.43
CA ALA A 109 -35.48 -5.82 1.27
C ALA A 109 -36.33 -5.93 -0.01
N SER A 110 -36.38 -4.86 -0.80
CA SER A 110 -37.21 -4.78 -2.00
C SER A 110 -36.65 -3.69 -2.93
N GLY A 111 -36.27 -4.07 -4.14
CA GLY A 111 -35.78 -3.18 -5.18
C GLY A 111 -34.76 -3.84 -6.10
N THR A 112 -34.11 -3.04 -6.92
CA THR A 112 -33.08 -3.49 -7.88
C THR A 112 -31.78 -2.73 -7.63
N VAL A 113 -30.65 -3.44 -7.66
CA VAL A 113 -29.32 -2.82 -7.69
C VAL A 113 -28.78 -2.90 -9.12
N THR A 114 -28.64 -1.75 -9.76
CA THR A 114 -27.95 -1.64 -11.06
C THR A 114 -26.48 -1.30 -10.82
N VAL A 115 -25.59 -2.10 -11.39
CA VAL A 115 -24.14 -1.84 -11.43
C VAL A 115 -23.77 -1.56 -12.89
N THR A 116 -23.29 -0.35 -13.15
CA THR A 116 -22.83 0.03 -14.49
C THR A 116 -21.32 -0.19 -14.56
N VAL A 117 -20.89 -1.05 -15.48
CA VAL A 117 -19.48 -1.25 -15.79
C VAL A 117 -19.22 -0.61 -17.15
N TYR A 118 -18.34 0.38 -17.19
CA TYR A 118 -17.86 0.94 -18.44
C TYR A 118 -16.70 0.09 -18.91
N ASP A 119 -16.85 -0.51 -20.09
CA ASP A 119 -15.80 -1.28 -20.73
C ASP A 119 -14.92 -0.36 -21.58
N ASP A 120 -14.01 0.34 -20.92
CA ASP A 120 -13.09 1.31 -21.52
C ASP A 120 -11.62 0.84 -21.51
N GLN A 121 -11.36 -0.43 -21.22
CA GLN A 121 -10.00 -0.97 -21.08
C GLN A 121 -9.79 -2.05 -22.13
N GLY A 122 -8.57 -2.17 -22.66
CA GLY A 122 -8.22 -3.15 -23.68
C GLY A 122 -8.07 -4.59 -23.19
N PHE A 123 -8.59 -4.93 -22.01
CA PHE A 123 -8.50 -6.27 -21.41
C PHE A 123 -9.86 -6.75 -20.91
N ASP A 124 -10.08 -8.06 -21.01
CA ASP A 124 -11.30 -8.70 -20.55
C ASP A 124 -11.45 -8.57 -19.04
N ARG A 125 -12.66 -8.23 -18.58
CA ARG A 125 -13.00 -8.18 -17.15
C ARG A 125 -13.93 -9.33 -16.80
N GLN A 126 -13.60 -10.06 -15.75
CA GLN A 126 -14.54 -10.98 -15.14
C GLN A 126 -15.37 -10.23 -14.09
N ILE A 127 -16.68 -10.13 -14.31
CA ILE A 127 -17.61 -9.57 -13.34
C ILE A 127 -18.15 -10.71 -12.48
N ILE A 128 -17.91 -10.64 -11.17
CA ILE A 128 -18.43 -11.59 -10.19
C ILE A 128 -19.50 -10.89 -9.36
N ILE A 129 -20.74 -11.38 -9.43
CA ILE A 129 -21.85 -10.91 -8.59
C ILE A 129 -22.09 -11.97 -7.51
N PRO A 130 -21.71 -11.73 -6.24
CA PRO A 130 -21.99 -12.67 -5.17
C PRO A 130 -23.51 -12.74 -4.89
N PRO A 131 -24.02 -13.86 -4.34
CA PRO A 131 -25.42 -14.00 -3.99
C PRO A 131 -25.84 -12.96 -2.95
N VAL A 132 -27.07 -12.45 -3.09
CA VAL A 132 -27.66 -11.52 -2.11
C VAL A 132 -28.02 -12.30 -0.84
N LEU A 133 -27.32 -12.01 0.26
CA LEU A 133 -27.64 -12.55 1.57
C LEU A 133 -28.63 -11.63 2.29
N PHE A 134 -29.83 -12.14 2.63
CA PHE A 134 -30.80 -11.43 3.45
C PHE A 134 -31.24 -12.29 4.64
N ARG A 135 -31.43 -11.66 5.81
CA ARG A 135 -32.07 -12.29 6.98
C ARG A 135 -33.53 -11.85 7.05
N GLY A 136 -34.45 -12.76 6.78
CA GLY A 136 -35.90 -12.53 6.92
C GLY A 136 -36.44 -13.03 8.25
N THR A 137 -37.43 -12.33 8.80
CA THR A 137 -38.29 -12.81 9.89
C THR A 137 -39.69 -13.09 9.33
N LYS A 138 -40.27 -14.26 9.61
CA LYS A 138 -41.64 -14.61 9.18
C LYS A 138 -42.65 -13.74 9.93
N HIS A 139 -43.43 -12.93 9.22
CA HIS A 139 -44.55 -12.18 9.80
C HIS A 139 -45.84 -12.99 9.61
N GLN A 140 -46.41 -13.54 10.69
CA GLN A 140 -47.74 -14.16 10.65
C GLN A 140 -48.80 -13.07 10.94
N ILE A 141 -49.66 -12.78 9.97
CA ILE A 141 -50.84 -11.93 10.18
C ILE A 141 -51.94 -12.85 10.72
N SER A 142 -52.32 -12.67 11.99
CA SER A 142 -53.37 -13.46 12.65
C SER A 142 -54.77 -12.89 12.40
N THR A 143 -55.21 -12.77 11.16
CA THR A 143 -56.63 -12.44 10.89
C THR A 143 -57.02 -12.74 9.44
N ALA A 144 -57.54 -13.94 9.21
CA ALA A 144 -58.63 -14.23 8.28
C ALA A 144 -59.06 -15.69 8.46
N ARG A 145 -60.31 -15.93 8.87
CA ARG A 145 -60.92 -17.26 8.94
C ARG A 145 -60.88 -17.90 7.55
N ILE A 146 -60.18 -19.02 7.43
CA ILE A 146 -60.23 -19.85 6.22
C ILE A 146 -61.47 -20.74 6.32
N SER A 147 -62.50 -20.42 5.53
CA SER A 147 -63.57 -21.37 5.18
C SER A 147 -63.07 -22.21 4.02
N SER A 148 -62.73 -23.47 4.28
CA SER A 148 -62.31 -24.41 3.25
C SER A 148 -63.49 -24.80 2.36
N ARG A 149 -63.45 -24.39 1.08
CA ARG A 149 -64.12 -25.13 0.00
C ARG A 149 -63.03 -25.71 -0.90
N THR A 150 -62.98 -27.03 -0.90
CA THR A 150 -62.12 -27.87 -1.72
C THR A 150 -62.36 -27.65 -3.20
N GLY A 151 -61.26 -27.51 -3.97
CA GLY A 151 -61.24 -27.76 -5.41
C GLY A 151 -60.37 -26.78 -6.19
N ILE A 152 -59.18 -27.22 -6.62
CA ILE A 152 -58.52 -26.99 -7.93
C ILE A 152 -57.09 -27.60 -7.86
N PRO A 153 -56.57 -28.28 -8.90
CA PRO A 153 -55.40 -29.15 -8.84
C PRO A 153 -54.05 -28.43 -9.02
N PRO A 154 -52.90 -29.09 -8.76
CA PRO A 154 -51.58 -28.47 -8.81
C PRO A 154 -51.14 -28.15 -10.25
N VAL A 155 -50.56 -26.96 -10.44
CA VAL A 155 -49.90 -26.56 -11.69
C VAL A 155 -48.43 -26.97 -11.61
N SER A 156 -47.99 -27.77 -12.58
CA SER A 156 -46.62 -28.22 -12.80
C SER A 156 -45.76 -27.09 -13.40
N CYS A 157 -44.68 -26.69 -12.74
CA CYS A 157 -43.59 -25.94 -13.38
C CYS A 157 -42.62 -26.93 -14.03
N ARG A 158 -42.49 -26.89 -15.36
CA ARG A 158 -41.40 -27.55 -16.08
C ARG A 158 -40.13 -26.69 -15.99
N CYS A 159 -38.99 -27.38 -15.84
CA CYS A 159 -37.65 -26.85 -16.06
C CYS A 159 -37.47 -26.33 -17.50
#